data_AF-A0A7L4EE68-F1
#
_entry.id   AF-A0A7L4EE68-F1
#
_cell.length_a   1.000
_cell.length_b   1.000
_cell.length_c   1.000
_cell.angle_alpha   90.00
_cell.angle_beta   90.00
_cell.angle_gamma   90.00
#
_symmetry.space_group_name_H-M   'P 1'
#
loop_
_entity.id
_entity.type
_entity.pdbx_description
1 polymer ?
#
loop_
_entity_poly.entity_id
_entity_poly.type
_entity_poly.pdbx_seq_one_letter_code
_entity_poly.pdbx_strand_id
1 'polypeptide(L)'
;MAFTFAAFCYMLSLVLCAALIFFAIWHIIAFDELRTDFKSPIDQCNPAHARERLRNIERICFLLRKLVLPEYSIHSLFCIMFLCAQEWLTLGLNVPLLFYHFWRYFRCPADSSELAYDPPAVMNADTLSYCQKEAWCKLAFYLLSFFYYLY
;
A
#
# COMPACT_ATOMS: atom_id res chain seq x y z
N MET A 1 29.80 -22.90 8.19
CA MET A 1 28.38 -23.27 8.15
C MET A 1 27.69 -22.31 7.20
N ALA A 2 27.35 -22.74 5.99
CA ALA A 2 27.03 -21.84 4.86
C ALA A 2 25.55 -21.42 4.75
N PHE A 3 24.72 -21.75 5.75
CA PHE A 3 23.34 -21.29 5.82
C PHE A 3 23.15 -20.58 7.16
N THR A 4 23.48 -19.29 7.20
CA THR A 4 23.15 -18.45 8.35
C THR A 4 21.64 -18.20 8.33
N PHE A 5 21.02 -18.14 9.50
CA PHE A 5 19.61 -17.77 9.65
C PHE A 5 19.27 -16.48 8.89
N ALA A 6 20.24 -15.55 8.80
CA ALA A 6 20.15 -14.33 7.99
C ALA A 6 19.92 -14.61 6.49
N ALA A 7 20.64 -15.55 5.87
CA ALA A 7 20.48 -15.87 4.45
C ALA A 7 19.05 -16.37 4.14
N PHE A 8 18.47 -17.18 5.03
CA PHE A 8 17.07 -17.59 4.92
C PHE A 8 16.11 -16.39 5.01
N CYS A 9 16.36 -15.48 5.96
CA CYS A 9 15.56 -14.27 6.13
C CYS A 9 15.62 -13.38 4.88
N TYR A 10 16.79 -13.19 4.28
CA TYR A 10 16.94 -12.43 3.03
C TYR A 10 16.20 -13.08 1.87
N MET A 11 16.33 -14.40 1.67
CA MET A 11 15.61 -15.13 0.62
C MET A 11 14.08 -15.03 0.78
N LEU A 12 13.57 -15.17 2.01
CA LEU A 12 12.15 -14.99 2.28
C LEU A 12 11.71 -13.54 2.05
N SER A 13 12.53 -12.57 2.49
CA SER A 13 12.25 -11.15 2.34
C SER A 13 12.18 -10.72 0.87
N LEU A 14 12.99 -11.31 -0.02
CA LEU A 14 12.92 -11.08 -1.47
C LEU A 14 11.57 -11.50 -2.05
N VAL A 15 11.07 -12.69 -1.68
CA VAL A 15 9.76 -13.19 -2.13
C VAL A 15 8.62 -12.30 -1.61
N LEU A 16 8.66 -11.93 -0.33
CA LEU A 16 7.67 -11.05 0.27
C LEU A 16 7.73 -9.63 -0.31
N CYS A 17 8.92 -9.11 -0.59
CA CYS A 17 9.11 -7.80 -1.20
C CYS A 17 8.61 -7.78 -2.65
N ALA A 18 8.80 -8.86 -3.41
CA ALA A 18 8.21 -8.99 -4.75
C ALA A 18 6.67 -8.96 -4.70
N ALA A 19 6.05 -9.64 -3.71
CA ALA A 19 4.61 -9.57 -3.50
C ALA A 19 4.14 -8.15 -3.11
N LEU A 20 4.91 -7.45 -2.26
CA LEU A 20 4.62 -6.06 -1.90
C LEU A 20 4.72 -5.10 -3.10
N ILE A 21 5.71 -5.28 -3.98
CA ILE A 21 5.82 -4.51 -5.22
C ILE A 21 4.59 -4.73 -6.10
N PHE A 22 4.13 -5.97 -6.25
CA PHE A 22 2.91 -6.27 -6.99
C PHE A 22 1.68 -5.56 -6.40
N PHE A 23 1.51 -5.61 -5.07
CA PHE A 23 0.42 -4.88 -4.41
C PHE A 23 0.54 -3.36 -4.56
N ALA A 24 1.75 -2.80 -4.48
CA ALA A 24 1.97 -1.37 -4.69
C ALA A 24 1.61 -0.93 -6.12
N ILE A 25 1.97 -1.72 -7.13
CA ILE A 25 1.57 -1.47 -8.52
C ILE A 25 0.05 -1.53 -8.67
N TRP A 26 -0.59 -2.56 -8.09
CA TRP A 26 -2.05 -2.67 -8.12
C TRP A 26 -2.74 -1.46 -7.46
N HIS A 27 -2.21 -0.97 -6.33
CA HIS A 27 -2.70 0.24 -5.68
C HIS A 27 -2.56 1.49 -6.58
N ILE A 28 -1.42 1.66 -7.27
CA ILE A 28 -1.21 2.79 -8.19
C ILE A 28 -2.22 2.75 -9.35
N ILE A 29 -2.44 1.57 -9.95
CA ILE A 29 -3.42 1.40 -11.02
C ILE A 29 -4.83 1.72 -10.51
N ALA A 30 -5.21 1.20 -9.34
CA ALA A 30 -6.51 1.49 -8.73
C ALA A 30 -6.73 2.99 -8.49
N PHE A 31 -5.70 3.71 -8.03
CA PHE A 31 -5.78 5.17 -7.86
C PHE A 31 -5.84 5.93 -9.19
N ASP A 32 -5.18 5.42 -10.24
CA ASP A 32 -5.23 6.03 -11.57
C ASP A 32 -6.63 5.87 -12.21
N GLU A 33 -7.23 4.68 -12.09
CA GLU A 33 -8.63 4.42 -12.49
C GLU A 33 -9.62 5.32 -11.73
N LEU A 34 -9.44 5.51 -10.43
CA LEU A 34 -10.27 6.44 -9.65
C LEU A 34 -10.11 7.89 -10.15
N ARG A 35 -8.92 8.27 -10.61
CA ARG A 35 -8.63 9.62 -11.10
C ARG A 35 -9.21 9.87 -12.50
N THR A 36 -9.16 8.89 -13.38
CA THR A 36 -9.79 8.96 -14.72
C THR A 36 -11.30 9.04 -14.59
N ASP A 37 -11.87 8.28 -13.65
CA ASP A 37 -13.30 8.30 -13.32
C ASP A 37 -13.76 9.64 -12.75
N PHE A 38 -12.93 10.29 -11.92
CA PHE A 38 -13.22 11.63 -11.39
C PHE A 38 -13.20 12.72 -12.48
N LYS A 39 -12.31 12.62 -13.47
CA LYS A 39 -12.09 13.66 -14.49
C LYS A 39 -13.13 13.64 -15.62
N SER A 40 -14.04 12.67 -15.66
CA SER A 40 -14.98 12.48 -16.77
C SER A 40 -16.40 12.98 -16.45
N PRO A 41 -16.71 14.30 -16.58
CA PRO A 41 -18.02 14.85 -16.25
C PRO A 41 -19.12 14.55 -17.29
N ILE A 42 -18.79 13.92 -18.42
CA ILE A 42 -19.62 13.91 -19.63
C ILE A 42 -20.73 12.83 -19.61
N ASP A 43 -20.59 11.76 -18.81
CA ASP A 43 -21.56 10.65 -18.78
C ASP A 43 -22.70 10.81 -17.76
N GLN A 44 -22.80 11.97 -17.09
CA GLN A 44 -23.90 12.27 -16.15
C GLN A 44 -25.28 12.33 -16.83
N CYS A 45 -25.33 12.33 -18.17
CA CYS A 45 -26.57 12.38 -18.93
C CYS A 45 -27.33 11.04 -18.96
N ASN A 46 -26.66 9.90 -18.70
CA ASN A 46 -27.33 8.59 -18.60
C ASN A 46 -27.31 8.04 -17.15
N PRO A 47 -28.45 8.02 -16.43
CA PRO A 47 -28.50 7.61 -15.02
C PRO A 47 -28.12 6.13 -14.79
N ALA A 48 -28.19 5.28 -15.81
CA ALA A 48 -27.76 3.88 -15.72
C ALA A 48 -26.23 3.75 -15.64
N HIS A 49 -25.48 4.48 -16.49
CA HIS A 49 -24.01 4.46 -16.48
C HIS A 49 -23.44 5.10 -15.22
N ALA A 50 -24.08 6.16 -14.69
CA ALA A 50 -23.67 6.79 -13.43
C ALA A 50 -23.71 5.81 -12.24
N ARG A 51 -24.73 4.94 -12.17
CA ARG A 51 -24.85 3.93 -11.10
C ARG A 51 -23.81 2.82 -11.20
N GLU A 52 -23.47 2.40 -12.41
CA GLU A 52 -22.44 1.37 -12.63
C GLU A 52 -21.05 1.87 -12.27
N ARG A 53 -20.74 3.12 -12.62
CA ARG A 53 -19.49 3.82 -12.22
C ARG A 53 -19.37 3.91 -10.70
N LEU A 54 -20.43 4.32 -10.00
CA LEU A 54 -20.43 4.40 -8.53
C LEU A 54 -20.15 3.03 -7.89
N ARG A 55 -20.78 1.97 -8.41
CA ARG A 55 -20.55 0.60 -7.94
C ARG A 55 -19.11 0.13 -8.20
N ASN A 56 -18.50 0.52 -9.33
CA ASN A 56 -17.11 0.21 -9.61
C ASN A 56 -16.16 0.94 -8.66
N ILE A 57 -16.41 2.22 -8.38
CA ILE A 57 -15.64 3.02 -7.39
C ILE A 57 -15.73 2.37 -6.00
N GLU A 58 -16.94 2.03 -5.54
CA GLU A 58 -17.14 1.35 -4.25
C GLU A 58 -16.40 0.00 -4.19
N ARG A 59 -16.43 -0.78 -5.27
CA ARG A 59 -15.69 -2.05 -5.36
C ARG A 59 -14.19 -1.84 -5.27
N ILE A 60 -13.64 -0.89 -6.01
CA ILE A 60 -12.21 -0.56 -5.99
C ILE A 60 -11.81 -0.12 -4.57
N CYS A 61 -12.59 0.78 -3.96
CA CYS A 61 -12.34 1.27 -2.61
C CYS A 61 -12.39 0.14 -1.56
N PHE A 62 -13.35 -0.77 -1.69
CA PHE A 62 -13.45 -1.96 -0.85
C PHE A 62 -12.22 -2.88 -0.99
N LEU A 63 -11.73 -3.08 -2.22
CA LEU A 63 -10.54 -3.89 -2.49
C LEU A 63 -9.28 -3.22 -1.94
N LEU A 64 -9.09 -1.91 -2.16
CA LEU A 64 -8.01 -1.09 -1.57
C LEU A 64 -7.97 -1.25 -0.04
N ARG A 65 -9.13 -1.11 0.62
CA ARG A 65 -9.23 -1.29 2.07
C ARG A 65 -8.82 -2.69 2.52
N LYS A 66 -9.23 -3.71 1.77
CA LYS A 66 -8.91 -5.10 2.10
C LYS A 66 -7.43 -5.45 1.86
N LEU A 67 -6.76 -4.78 0.91
CA LEU A 67 -5.34 -5.00 0.56
C LEU A 67 -4.35 -4.20 1.42
N VAL A 68 -4.76 -3.07 2.00
CA VAL A 68 -3.92 -2.25 2.90
C VAL A 68 -3.43 -3.03 4.13
N LEU A 69 -4.31 -3.86 4.72
CA LEU A 69 -3.99 -4.60 5.94
C LEU A 69 -2.96 -5.73 5.69
N PRO A 70 -3.07 -6.54 4.62
CA PRO A 70 -2.01 -7.43 4.15
C PRO A 70 -0.66 -6.72 3.93
N GLU A 71 -0.64 -5.53 3.32
CA GLU A 71 0.60 -4.78 3.09
C GLU A 71 1.32 -4.47 4.41
N TYR A 72 0.61 -3.91 5.40
CA TYR A 72 1.17 -3.61 6.72
C TYR A 72 1.56 -4.86 7.50
N SER A 73 0.81 -5.96 7.35
CA SER A 73 1.10 -7.24 7.99
C SER A 73 2.40 -7.83 7.47
N ILE A 74 2.56 -7.93 6.14
CA ILE A 74 3.78 -8.44 5.51
C ILE A 74 4.97 -7.54 5.85
N HIS A 75 4.77 -6.21 5.83
CA HIS A 75 5.81 -5.25 6.19
C HIS A 75 6.19 -5.30 7.69
N SER A 76 5.27 -5.62 8.58
CA SER A 76 5.61 -5.80 10.00
C SER A 76 6.33 -7.13 10.22
N LEU A 77 5.90 -8.19 9.54
CA LEU A 77 6.45 -9.54 9.67
C LEU A 77 7.92 -9.60 9.27
N PHE A 78 8.29 -9.08 8.10
CA PHE A 78 9.70 -9.13 7.66
C PHE A 78 10.61 -8.19 8.48
N CYS A 79 10.10 -7.08 9.04
CA CYS A 79 10.85 -6.25 10.00
C CYS A 79 11.14 -7.01 11.30
N ILE A 80 10.15 -7.74 11.85
CA ILE A 80 10.35 -8.58 13.04
C ILE A 80 11.36 -9.69 12.74
N MET A 81 11.30 -10.28 11.55
CA MET A 81 12.25 -11.30 11.13
C MET A 81 13.69 -10.75 11.07
N PHE A 82 13.91 -9.55 10.53
CA PHE A 82 15.23 -8.90 10.54
C PHE A 82 15.71 -8.53 11.95
N LEU A 83 14.80 -8.18 12.85
CA LEU A 83 15.11 -7.96 14.26
C LEU A 83 15.64 -9.25 14.91
N CYS A 84 14.98 -10.39 14.66
CA CYS A 84 15.42 -11.70 15.14
C CYS A 84 16.76 -12.14 14.51
N ALA A 85 17.04 -11.73 13.28
CA ALA A 85 18.31 -12.01 12.60
C ALA A 85 19.46 -11.10 13.04
N GLN A 86 19.21 -10.13 13.94
CA GLN A 86 20.17 -9.11 14.40
C GLN A 86 20.77 -8.26 13.26
N GLU A 87 20.04 -8.08 12.17
CA GLU A 87 20.43 -7.30 11.01
C GLU A 87 20.02 -5.82 11.19
N TRP A 88 20.79 -5.09 12.01
CA TRP A 88 20.44 -3.74 12.43
C TRP A 88 20.41 -2.71 11.30
N LEU A 89 21.26 -2.87 10.27
CA LEU A 89 21.31 -1.94 9.14
C LEU A 89 20.03 -2.01 8.31
N THR A 90 19.58 -3.22 7.99
CA THR A 90 18.40 -3.46 7.15
C THR A 90 17.13 -3.10 7.90
N LEU A 91 17.08 -3.44 9.19
CA LEU A 91 16.04 -2.98 10.10
C LEU A 91 15.98 -1.44 10.12
N GLY A 92 17.13 -0.77 10.30
CA GLY A 92 17.23 0.69 10.35
C GLY A 92 16.70 1.39 9.10
N LEU A 93 16.86 0.78 7.92
CA LEU A 93 16.29 1.30 6.67
C LEU A 93 14.77 1.14 6.58
N ASN A 94 14.19 0.09 7.17
CA ASN A 94 12.75 -0.17 7.14
C ASN A 94 11.98 0.49 8.31
N VAL A 95 12.65 0.80 9.42
CA VAL A 95 12.04 1.45 10.60
C VAL A 95 11.31 2.75 10.27
N PRO A 96 11.82 3.65 9.41
CA PRO A 96 11.08 4.86 9.02
C PRO A 96 9.73 4.55 8.36
N LEU A 97 9.68 3.54 7.49
CA LEU A 97 8.46 3.14 6.80
C LEU A 97 7.51 2.41 7.74
N LEU A 98 8.03 1.58 8.64
CA LEU A 98 7.26 0.94 9.70
C LEU A 98 6.64 1.99 10.65
N PHE A 99 7.41 2.99 11.07
CA PHE A 99 6.92 4.10 11.90
C PHE A 99 5.85 4.89 11.16
N TYR A 100 6.01 5.12 9.86
CA TYR A 100 4.99 5.75 9.03
C TYR A 100 3.69 4.92 8.98
N HIS A 101 3.78 3.60 8.84
CA HIS A 101 2.60 2.72 8.90
C HIS A 101 1.91 2.78 10.26
N PHE A 102 2.66 2.73 11.38
CA PHE A 102 2.08 2.88 12.71
C PHE A 102 1.46 4.26 12.92
N TRP A 103 2.16 5.32 12.55
CA TRP A 103 1.66 6.69 12.64
C TRP A 103 0.38 6.86 11.84
N ARG A 104 0.32 6.29 10.64
CA ARG A 104 -0.89 6.33 9.80
C ARG A 104 -2.03 5.52 10.42
N TYR A 105 -1.72 4.37 11.01
CA TYR A 105 -2.68 3.54 11.74
C TYR A 105 -3.28 4.27 12.94
N PHE A 106 -2.49 5.04 13.69
CA PHE A 106 -2.97 5.79 14.87
C PHE A 106 -3.58 7.15 14.53
N ARG A 107 -3.10 7.83 13.48
CA ARG A 107 -3.63 9.14 13.06
C ARG A 107 -4.87 9.04 12.15
N CYS A 108 -5.15 7.89 11.57
CA CYS A 108 -6.50 7.57 11.12
C CYS A 108 -7.24 6.99 12.33
N PRO A 109 -8.11 7.75 13.01
CA PRO A 109 -8.83 7.21 14.15
C PRO A 109 -9.68 6.03 13.66
N ALA A 110 -9.38 4.84 14.18
CA ALA A 110 -10.20 3.65 14.01
C ALA A 110 -11.62 3.83 14.62
N ASP A 111 -11.87 4.95 15.31
CA ASP A 111 -13.11 5.30 16.02
C ASP A 111 -14.05 6.24 15.25
N SER A 112 -13.75 6.65 14.00
CA SER A 112 -14.84 7.02 13.09
C SER A 112 -15.33 5.72 12.46
N SER A 113 -16.45 5.21 13.00
CA SER A 113 -17.10 3.94 12.70
C SER A 113 -17.58 3.75 11.24
N GLU A 114 -17.03 4.48 10.27
CA GLU A 114 -17.23 4.37 8.83
C GLU A 114 -15.96 4.86 8.10
N LEU A 115 -15.22 3.91 7.53
CA LEU A 115 -14.37 4.02 6.33
C LEU A 115 -13.24 5.08 6.26
N ALA A 116 -12.01 4.63 6.56
CA ALA A 116 -10.75 5.23 6.08
C ALA A 116 -10.57 5.23 4.53
N TYR A 117 -11.54 4.65 3.82
CA TYR A 117 -11.63 4.61 2.36
C TYR A 117 -13.09 4.89 1.94
N ASP A 118 -13.73 5.89 2.56
CA ASP A 118 -15.09 6.25 2.18
C ASP A 118 -15.09 6.76 0.74
N PRO A 119 -15.97 6.26 -0.15
CA PRO A 119 -16.05 6.74 -1.52
C PRO A 119 -16.04 8.28 -1.62
N PRO A 120 -16.79 9.04 -0.78
CA PRO A 120 -16.72 10.51 -0.82
C PRO A 120 -15.41 11.10 -0.27
N ALA A 121 -14.74 10.45 0.68
CA ALA A 121 -13.48 10.95 1.26
C ALA A 121 -12.27 10.70 0.35
N VAL A 122 -12.24 9.57 -0.36
CA VAL A 122 -11.18 9.18 -1.29
C VAL A 122 -11.32 9.88 -2.64
N MET A 123 -12.55 10.23 -3.05
CA MET A 123 -12.80 11.00 -4.27
C MET A 123 -12.47 12.50 -4.15
N ASN A 124 -12.06 13.00 -2.98
CA ASN A 124 -11.54 14.37 -2.88
C ASN A 124 -10.23 14.48 -3.69
N ALA A 125 -10.15 15.46 -4.59
CA ALA A 125 -9.01 15.62 -5.50
C ALA A 125 -7.67 15.77 -4.76
N ASP A 126 -7.67 16.46 -3.62
CA ASP A 126 -6.47 16.67 -2.80
C ASP A 126 -6.02 15.38 -2.12
N THR A 127 -6.94 14.60 -1.55
CA THR A 127 -6.63 13.32 -0.87
C THR A 127 -6.16 12.26 -1.86
N LEU A 128 -6.79 12.17 -3.03
CA LEU A 128 -6.38 11.26 -4.10
C LEU A 128 -4.96 11.58 -4.59
N SER A 129 -4.64 12.86 -4.77
CA SER A 129 -3.29 13.28 -5.19
C SER A 129 -2.22 12.96 -4.15
N TYR A 130 -2.53 13.07 -2.86
CA TYR A 130 -1.65 12.69 -1.76
C TYR A 130 -1.44 11.17 -1.72
N CYS A 131 -2.52 10.39 -1.75
CA CYS A 131 -2.47 8.92 -1.77
C CYS A 131 -1.70 8.36 -2.96
N GLN A 132 -1.86 8.98 -4.15
CA GLN A 132 -1.12 8.56 -5.34
C GLN A 132 0.39 8.81 -5.16
N LYS A 133 0.80 10.00 -4.71
CA LYS A 133 2.22 10.29 -4.42
C LYS A 133 2.80 9.35 -3.38
N GLU A 134 2.05 9.05 -2.33
CA GLU A 134 2.47 8.12 -1.29
C GLU A 134 2.67 6.70 -1.84
N ALA A 135 1.74 6.20 -2.66
CA ALA A 135 1.86 4.89 -3.30
C ALA A 135 3.10 4.80 -4.21
N TRP A 136 3.40 5.86 -4.96
CA TRP A 136 4.64 5.96 -5.76
C TRP A 136 5.91 5.97 -4.90
N CYS A 137 5.91 6.71 -3.78
CA CYS A 137 7.03 6.71 -2.85
C CYS A 137 7.26 5.32 -2.23
N LYS A 138 6.20 4.62 -1.84
CA LYS A 138 6.27 3.25 -1.32
C LYS A 138 6.80 2.27 -2.36
N LEU A 139 6.32 2.35 -3.60
CA LEU A 139 6.84 1.54 -4.69
C LEU A 139 8.35 1.73 -4.88
N ALA A 140 8.81 2.99 -4.92
CA ALA A 140 10.24 3.29 -5.04
C ALA A 140 11.05 2.71 -3.86
N PHE A 141 10.53 2.82 -2.63
CA PHE A 141 11.17 2.24 -1.46
C PHE A 141 11.25 0.71 -1.52
N TYR A 142 10.16 0.02 -1.86
CA TYR A 142 10.15 -1.45 -1.99
C TYR A 142 11.09 -1.92 -3.10
N LEU A 143 11.17 -1.18 -4.22
CA LEU A 143 12.06 -1.50 -5.32
C LEU A 143 13.54 -1.33 -4.95
N LEU A 144 13.89 -0.24 -4.25
CA LEU A 144 15.25 -0.06 -3.72
C LEU A 144 15.60 -1.13 -2.69
N SER A 145 14.67 -1.45 -1.79
CA SER A 145 14.83 -2.51 -0.78
C SER A 145 15.01 -3.88 -1.42
N PHE A 146 14.32 -4.17 -2.52
CA PHE A 146 14.46 -5.42 -3.26
C PHE A 146 15.88 -5.61 -3.79
N PHE A 147 16.45 -4.60 -4.44
CA PHE A 147 17.85 -4.67 -4.91
C PHE A 147 18.83 -4.75 -3.75
N TYR A 148 18.53 -4.09 -2.64
CA TYR A 148 19.35 -4.17 -1.44
C TYR A 148 19.31 -5.55 -0.77
N TYR A 149 18.17 -6.25 -0.74
CA TYR A 149 18.09 -7.63 -0.23
C TYR A 149 18.73 -8.67 -1.16
N LEU A 150 18.94 -8.31 -2.44
CA LEU A 150 19.62 -9.14 -3.40
C LEU A 150 21.15 -9.05 -3.28
N TYR A 151 21.65 -7.87 -2.87
CA TYR A 151 23.07 -7.57 -2.68
C TYR A 151 23.63 -8.21 -1.41
#